data_AF-A0A1C4FYI3-F1
#
_entry.id   AF-A0A1C4FYI3-F1
#
_cell.length_a   1.000
_cell.length_b   1.000
_cell.length_c   1.000
_cell.angle_alpha   90.00
_cell.angle_beta   90.00
_cell.angle_gamma   90.00
#
_symmetry.space_group_name_H-M   'P 1'
#
loop_
_entity.id
_entity.type
_entity.pdbx_description
1 polymer ?
#
loop_
_entity_poly.entity_id
_entity_poly.type
_entity_poly.pdbx_seq_one_letter_code
_entity_poly.pdbx_strand_id
1 'polypeptide(L)'
;MKISNKMFIWVSIGILAILFIRGIYNSIKFGDSEYGMAYVLGQAVGGTLAWFSIIALFASLVFLIIGLINKKRKKPIFMKSAITFGIAIVSFVILFIVIFVSMNIENEHKKIAEEKKKESEYLMAAANFYNDIESFEMYSTLVLFGYSETWSDAIKNQKDFNTELKSKKIESDPMIKRADLIYTEMGEQLKLVSEATKKHPDLYKDVYEEYKNIYSVVTALNEQVNSPTGSLISFNQNVNSLQQEYKKSKGNINISITDDIKRQSEKINEANDTKVKNSEVTKY
;
A
#
# COMPACT_ATOMS: atom_id res chain seq x y z
N MET A 1 -53.93 -24.19 8.74
CA MET A 1 -52.84 -25.16 8.50
C MET A 1 -52.04 -25.30 9.79
N LYS A 2 -52.01 -26.48 10.45
CA LYS A 2 -51.23 -26.68 11.68
C LYS A 2 -49.78 -26.96 11.30
N ILE A 3 -48.89 -26.01 11.52
CA ILE A 3 -47.45 -26.20 11.36
C ILE A 3 -46.97 -27.14 12.47
N SER A 4 -46.30 -28.23 12.12
CA SER A 4 -45.73 -29.15 13.11
C SER A 4 -44.48 -28.52 13.76
N ASN A 5 -44.17 -28.91 15.00
CA ASN A 5 -42.97 -28.42 15.68
C ASN A 5 -41.69 -28.69 14.86
N LYS A 6 -41.62 -29.82 14.16
CA LYS A 6 -40.51 -30.12 13.24
C LYS A 6 -40.43 -29.12 12.09
N MET A 7 -41.56 -28.81 11.47
CA MET A 7 -41.62 -27.86 10.35
C MET A 7 -41.24 -26.44 10.81
N PHE A 8 -41.64 -26.02 12.01
CA PHE A 8 -41.24 -24.75 12.59
C PHE A 8 -39.73 -24.65 12.84
N ILE A 9 -39.11 -25.72 13.34
CA ILE A 9 -37.66 -25.81 13.56
C ILE A 9 -36.91 -25.68 12.23
N TRP A 10 -37.32 -26.42 11.19
CA TRP A 10 -36.69 -26.35 9.87
C TRP A 10 -36.78 -24.97 9.23
N VAL A 11 -37.93 -24.31 9.33
CA VAL A 11 -38.11 -22.94 8.83
C VAL A 11 -37.20 -21.96 9.59
N SER A 12 -37.09 -22.11 10.91
CA SER A 12 -36.21 -21.26 11.74
C SER A 12 -34.73 -21.43 11.39
N ILE A 13 -34.29 -22.68 11.18
CA ILE A 13 -32.92 -22.98 10.72
C ILE A 13 -32.67 -22.38 9.34
N GLY A 14 -33.63 -22.49 8.41
CA GLY A 14 -33.51 -21.91 7.08
C GLY A 14 -33.34 -20.39 7.09
N ILE A 15 -34.09 -19.69 7.95
CA ILE A 15 -33.96 -18.23 8.11
C ILE A 15 -32.57 -17.87 8.65
N LEU A 16 -32.07 -18.60 9.66
CA LEU A 16 -30.72 -18.37 10.21
C LEU A 16 -29.62 -18.63 9.18
N ALA A 17 -29.75 -19.68 8.38
CA ALA A 17 -28.80 -19.98 7.31
C ALA A 17 -28.77 -18.86 6.25
N ILE A 18 -29.93 -18.31 5.86
CA ILE A 18 -30.01 -17.19 4.91
C ILE A 18 -29.36 -15.93 5.50
N LEU A 19 -29.61 -15.61 6.77
CA LEU A 19 -28.98 -14.47 7.44
C LEU A 19 -27.45 -14.62 7.52
N PHE A 20 -26.98 -15.83 7.80
CA PHE A 20 -25.55 -16.13 7.84
C PHE A 20 -24.88 -16.00 6.46
N ILE A 21 -25.49 -16.59 5.43
CA ILE A 21 -25.02 -16.46 4.03
C ILE A 21 -25.00 -14.99 3.60
N ARG A 22 -26.02 -14.21 3.98
CA ARG A 22 -26.06 -12.77 3.73
C ARG A 22 -24.94 -12.03 4.46
N GLY A 23 -24.62 -12.43 5.69
CA GLY A 23 -23.48 -11.91 6.45
C GLY A 23 -22.16 -12.12 5.72
N ILE A 24 -21.91 -13.35 5.25
CA ILE A 24 -20.72 -13.68 4.43
C ILE A 24 -20.66 -12.83 3.17
N TYR A 25 -21.77 -12.75 2.42
CA TYR A 25 -21.83 -11.99 1.17
C TYR A 25 -21.49 -10.50 1.39
N ASN A 26 -22.05 -9.89 2.44
CA ASN A 26 -21.79 -8.50 2.75
C ASN A 26 -20.33 -8.26 3.14
N SER A 27 -19.76 -9.08 4.03
CA SER A 27 -18.35 -8.91 4.45
C SER A 27 -17.39 -9.00 3.26
N ILE A 28 -17.60 -9.96 2.36
CA ILE A 28 -16.79 -10.07 1.13
C ILE A 28 -16.95 -8.81 0.26
N LYS A 29 -18.19 -8.32 0.08
CA LYS A 29 -18.47 -7.15 -0.76
C LYS A 29 -17.85 -5.85 -0.22
N PHE A 30 -17.72 -5.70 1.10
CA PHE A 30 -17.21 -4.49 1.76
C PHE A 30 -15.70 -4.52 2.06
N GLY A 31 -14.95 -5.48 1.49
CA GLY A 31 -13.48 -5.50 1.58
C GLY A 31 -12.92 -6.20 2.82
N ASP A 32 -13.77 -6.82 3.65
CA ASP A 32 -13.33 -7.52 4.88
C ASP A 32 -12.43 -8.74 4.58
N SER A 33 -12.41 -9.21 3.33
CA SER A 33 -11.54 -10.31 2.89
C SER A 33 -10.05 -10.00 3.01
N GLU A 34 -9.66 -8.72 3.00
CA GLU A 34 -8.26 -8.30 3.20
C GLU A 34 -7.74 -8.68 4.61
N TYR A 35 -8.65 -8.88 5.57
CA TYR A 35 -8.33 -9.30 6.94
C TYR A 35 -8.44 -10.82 7.15
N GLY A 36 -8.73 -11.58 6.09
CA GLY A 36 -8.74 -13.03 6.07
C GLY A 36 -10.10 -13.69 6.35
N MET A 37 -10.20 -14.98 6.00
CA MET A 37 -11.46 -15.74 6.06
C MET A 37 -12.03 -15.89 7.47
N ALA A 38 -11.17 -15.96 8.50
CA ALA A 38 -11.61 -16.02 9.89
C ALA A 38 -12.38 -14.76 10.30
N TYR A 39 -11.93 -13.60 9.82
CA TYR A 39 -12.57 -12.32 10.08
C TYR A 39 -13.94 -12.21 9.38
N VAL A 40 -14.01 -12.62 8.11
CA VAL A 40 -15.28 -12.70 7.34
C VAL A 40 -16.30 -13.61 8.04
N LEU A 41 -15.87 -14.79 8.51
CA LEU A 41 -16.75 -15.71 9.25
C LEU A 41 -17.18 -15.13 10.60
N GLY A 42 -16.28 -14.46 11.30
CA GLY A 42 -16.57 -13.77 12.57
C GLY A 42 -17.67 -12.72 12.41
N GLN A 43 -17.57 -11.86 11.39
CA GLN A 43 -18.58 -10.86 11.07
C GLN A 43 -19.93 -11.50 10.71
N ALA A 44 -19.92 -12.57 9.91
CA ALA A 44 -21.14 -13.29 9.55
C ALA A 44 -21.85 -13.93 10.77
N VAL A 45 -21.08 -14.55 11.68
CA VAL A 45 -21.61 -15.10 12.94
C VAL A 45 -22.16 -13.98 13.82
N GLY A 46 -21.39 -12.91 14.03
CA GLY A 46 -21.78 -11.77 14.86
C GLY A 46 -23.05 -11.08 14.37
N GLY A 47 -23.14 -10.81 13.06
CA GLY A 47 -24.33 -10.24 12.42
C GLY A 47 -25.56 -11.14 12.55
N THR A 48 -25.38 -12.46 12.41
CA THR A 48 -26.48 -13.42 12.56
C THR A 48 -27.01 -13.46 14.00
N LEU A 49 -26.11 -13.44 14.99
CA LEU A 49 -26.47 -13.39 16.41
C LEU A 49 -27.15 -12.07 16.80
N ALA A 50 -26.73 -10.95 16.20
CA ALA A 50 -27.39 -9.65 16.39
C ALA A 50 -28.84 -9.66 15.88
N TRP A 51 -29.07 -10.13 14.65
CA TRP A 51 -30.42 -10.27 14.12
C TRP A 51 -31.29 -11.20 14.96
N PHE A 52 -30.74 -12.34 15.38
CA PHE A 52 -31.47 -13.27 16.24
C PHE A 52 -31.85 -12.64 17.58
N SER A 53 -30.94 -11.89 18.20
CA SER A 53 -31.21 -11.21 19.47
C SER A 53 -32.27 -10.12 19.35
N ILE A 54 -32.29 -9.38 18.24
CA ILE A 54 -33.35 -8.41 17.93
C ILE A 54 -34.70 -9.11 17.80
N ILE A 55 -34.78 -10.19 17.02
CA ILE A 55 -36.02 -10.95 16.82
C ILE A 55 -36.53 -11.54 18.15
N ALA A 56 -35.62 -12.11 18.96
CA ALA A 56 -35.95 -12.67 20.27
C ALA A 56 -36.48 -11.58 21.23
N LEU A 57 -35.88 -10.39 21.21
CA LEU A 57 -36.33 -9.26 22.01
C LEU A 57 -37.75 -8.82 21.62
N PHE A 58 -38.04 -8.65 20.32
CA PHE A 58 -39.39 -8.34 19.84
C PHE A 58 -40.41 -9.44 20.20
N ALA A 59 -40.05 -10.72 20.01
CA ALA A 59 -40.92 -11.82 20.38
C ALA A 59 -41.24 -11.82 21.89
N SER A 60 -40.22 -11.60 22.73
CA SER A 60 -40.38 -11.53 24.18
C SER A 60 -41.26 -10.35 24.63
N LEU A 61 -41.17 -9.20 23.94
CA LEU A 61 -42.02 -8.04 24.17
C LEU A 61 -43.49 -8.33 23.85
N VAL A 62 -43.75 -9.00 22.72
CA VAL A 62 -45.12 -9.42 22.36
C VAL A 62 -45.70 -10.37 23.41
N PHE A 63 -44.92 -11.34 23.89
CA PHE A 63 -45.35 -12.23 24.97
C PHE A 63 -45.62 -11.49 26.28
N LEU A 64 -44.81 -10.48 26.62
CA LEU A 64 -45.03 -9.62 27.77
C LEU A 64 -46.38 -8.88 27.66
N ILE A 65 -46.67 -8.26 26.51
CA ILE A 65 -47.93 -7.54 26.26
C ILE A 65 -49.13 -8.48 26.41
N ILE A 66 -49.07 -9.69 25.82
CA ILE A 66 -50.13 -10.70 25.96
C ILE A 66 -50.29 -11.15 27.43
N GLY A 67 -49.18 -11.31 28.15
CA GLY A 67 -49.17 -11.63 29.57
C GLY A 67 -49.82 -10.54 30.42
N LEU A 68 -49.55 -9.26 30.12
CA LEU A 68 -50.14 -8.10 30.79
C LEU A 68 -51.65 -8.05 30.59
N ILE A 69 -52.14 -8.24 29.35
CA ILE A 69 -53.58 -8.25 29.03
C ILE A 69 -54.30 -9.36 29.83
N ASN A 70 -53.67 -10.52 30.00
CA ASN A 70 -54.25 -11.68 30.67
C ASN A 70 -53.96 -11.76 32.19
N LYS A 71 -53.28 -10.76 32.77
CA LYS A 71 -52.77 -10.76 34.14
C LYS A 71 -53.85 -11.04 35.20
N LYS A 72 -55.06 -10.52 35.02
CA LYS A 72 -56.20 -10.71 35.95
C LYS A 72 -56.76 -12.13 35.95
N ARG A 73 -56.59 -12.90 34.87
CA ARG A 73 -57.16 -14.26 34.72
C ARG A 73 -56.12 -15.37 34.90
N LYS A 74 -54.84 -15.13 34.58
CA LYS A 74 -53.78 -16.17 34.60
C LYS A 74 -52.42 -15.61 35.07
N LYS A 75 -52.30 -15.30 36.37
CA LYS A 75 -51.05 -14.83 37.03
C LYS A 75 -49.76 -15.61 36.65
N PRO A 76 -49.73 -16.95 36.56
CA PRO A 76 -48.48 -17.67 36.25
C PRO A 76 -47.99 -17.44 34.81
N ILE A 77 -48.87 -17.08 33.88
CA ILE A 77 -48.48 -16.77 32.48
C ILE A 77 -47.75 -15.43 32.42
N PHE A 78 -48.23 -14.43 33.15
CA PHE A 78 -47.58 -13.12 33.24
C PHE A 78 -46.16 -13.21 33.86
N MET A 79 -45.99 -13.98 34.93
CA MET A 79 -44.66 -14.17 35.55
C MET A 79 -43.67 -14.82 34.58
N LYS A 80 -44.09 -15.87 33.85
CA LYS A 80 -43.23 -16.51 32.84
C LYS A 80 -42.84 -15.53 31.73
N SER A 81 -43.78 -14.75 31.20
CA SER A 81 -43.48 -13.76 30.15
C SER A 81 -42.56 -12.64 30.63
N ALA A 82 -42.72 -12.18 31.88
CA ALA A 82 -41.87 -11.14 32.46
C ALA A 82 -40.42 -11.64 32.68
N ILE A 83 -40.25 -12.88 33.14
CA ILE A 83 -38.93 -13.51 33.27
C ILE A 83 -38.26 -13.66 31.89
N THR A 84 -38.98 -14.17 30.89
CA THR A 84 -38.44 -14.32 29.53
C THR A 84 -38.03 -12.97 28.92
N PHE A 85 -38.81 -11.92 29.14
CA PHE A 85 -38.48 -10.56 28.69
C PHE A 85 -37.24 -10.01 29.40
N GLY A 86 -37.13 -10.20 30.72
CA GLY A 86 -35.95 -9.82 31.50
C GLY A 86 -34.68 -10.52 31.00
N ILE A 87 -34.75 -11.82 30.72
CA ILE A 87 -33.65 -12.59 30.13
C ILE A 87 -33.27 -12.03 28.75
N ALA A 88 -34.25 -11.71 27.91
CA ALA A 88 -33.98 -11.15 26.58
C ALA A 88 -33.27 -9.80 26.64
N ILE A 89 -33.65 -8.91 27.58
CA ILE A 89 -32.96 -7.64 27.80
C ILE A 89 -31.51 -7.87 28.25
N VAL A 90 -31.28 -8.73 29.24
CA VAL A 90 -29.93 -9.01 29.76
C VAL A 90 -29.04 -9.58 28.66
N SER A 91 -29.53 -10.55 27.88
CA SER A 91 -28.80 -11.12 26.75
C SER A 91 -28.49 -10.08 25.67
N PHE A 92 -29.42 -9.16 25.40
CA PHE A 92 -29.22 -8.09 24.43
C PHE A 92 -28.16 -7.09 24.90
N VAL A 93 -28.14 -6.73 26.19
CA VAL A 93 -27.11 -5.86 26.79
C VAL A 93 -25.73 -6.53 26.73
N ILE A 94 -25.62 -7.82 27.09
CA ILE A 94 -24.37 -8.57 27.00
C ILE A 94 -23.87 -8.60 25.55
N LEU A 95 -24.74 -8.85 24.57
CA LEU A 95 -24.36 -8.83 23.17
C LEU A 95 -23.83 -7.45 22.74
N PHE A 96 -24.48 -6.37 23.16
CA PHE A 96 -24.02 -5.00 22.84
C PHE A 96 -22.63 -4.71 23.41
N ILE A 97 -22.35 -5.16 24.64
CA ILE A 97 -21.02 -5.04 25.26
C ILE A 97 -19.98 -5.81 24.45
N VAL A 98 -20.29 -7.05 24.03
CA VAL A 98 -19.40 -7.86 23.21
C VAL A 98 -19.12 -7.20 21.87
N ILE A 99 -20.14 -6.66 21.18
CA ILE A 99 -19.97 -5.94 19.91
C ILE A 99 -19.06 -4.72 20.12
N PHE A 100 -19.30 -3.92 21.16
CA PHE A 100 -18.52 -2.72 21.43
C PHE A 100 -17.04 -3.02 21.72
N VAL A 101 -16.76 -4.04 22.54
CA VAL A 101 -15.38 -4.48 22.84
C VAL A 101 -14.71 -5.02 21.57
N SER A 102 -15.40 -5.85 20.79
CA SER A 102 -14.87 -6.40 19.54
C SER A 102 -14.57 -5.31 18.50
N MET A 103 -15.42 -4.29 18.37
CA MET A 103 -15.17 -3.16 17.47
C MET A 103 -13.93 -2.35 17.87
N ASN A 104 -13.68 -2.16 19.16
CA ASN A 104 -12.47 -1.47 19.63
C ASN A 104 -11.20 -2.26 19.28
N ILE A 105 -11.20 -3.57 19.54
CA ILE A 105 -10.09 -4.47 19.20
C ILE A 105 -9.84 -4.48 17.69
N GLU A 106 -10.91 -4.55 16.89
CA GLU A 106 -10.82 -4.50 15.42
C GLU A 106 -10.23 -3.19 14.92
N ASN A 107 -10.66 -2.05 15.46
CA ASN A 107 -10.14 -0.74 15.09
C ASN A 107 -8.65 -0.59 15.44
N GLU A 108 -8.21 -1.13 16.58
CA GLU A 108 -6.78 -1.17 16.94
C GLU A 108 -5.99 -2.03 15.97
N HIS A 109 -6.47 -3.23 15.64
CA HIS A 109 -5.81 -4.09 14.66
C HIS A 109 -5.73 -3.48 13.26
N LYS A 110 -6.80 -2.80 12.81
CA LYS A 110 -6.81 -2.07 11.54
C LYS A 110 -5.76 -0.97 11.51
N LYS A 111 -5.68 -0.17 12.57
CA LYS A 111 -4.65 0.88 12.71
C LYS A 111 -3.23 0.30 12.66
N ILE A 112 -2.98 -0.78 13.40
CA ILE A 112 -1.66 -1.44 13.41
C ILE A 112 -1.33 -1.99 12.01
N ALA A 113 -2.30 -2.56 11.30
CA ALA A 113 -2.10 -3.09 9.95
C ALA A 113 -1.80 -1.96 8.94
N GLU A 114 -2.53 -0.85 9.00
CA GLU A 114 -2.29 0.33 8.17
C GLU A 114 -0.92 0.96 8.45
N GLU A 115 -0.52 1.05 9.72
CA GLU A 115 0.78 1.57 10.12
C GLU A 115 1.92 0.70 9.58
N LYS A 116 1.83 -0.62 9.75
CA LYS A 116 2.81 -1.57 9.17
C LYS A 116 2.89 -1.50 7.65
N LYS A 117 1.75 -1.35 6.98
CA LYS A 117 1.71 -1.17 5.53
C LYS A 117 2.46 0.10 5.13
N LYS A 118 2.22 1.20 5.83
CA LYS A 118 2.87 2.48 5.57
C LYS A 118 4.38 2.45 5.88
N GLU A 119 4.80 1.78 6.95
CA GLU A 119 6.22 1.52 7.23
C GLU A 119 6.89 0.71 6.10
N SER A 120 6.22 -0.32 5.59
CA SER A 120 6.71 -1.10 4.46
C SER A 120 6.82 -0.26 3.18
N GLU A 121 5.89 0.65 2.94
CA GLU A 121 5.94 1.58 1.79
C GLU A 121 7.15 2.52 1.90
N TYR A 122 7.44 3.03 3.10
CA TYR A 122 8.61 3.89 3.33
C TYR A 122 9.93 3.15 3.10
N LEU A 123 10.06 1.94 3.64
CA LEU A 123 11.24 1.11 3.44
C LEU A 123 11.45 0.77 1.96
N MET A 124 10.37 0.44 1.25
CA MET A 124 10.40 0.15 -0.18
C MET A 124 10.83 1.38 -1.00
N ALA A 125 10.27 2.55 -0.70
CA ALA A 125 10.65 3.79 -1.37
C ALA A 125 12.12 4.13 -1.16
N ALA A 126 12.63 3.99 0.07
CA ALA A 126 14.03 4.24 0.37
C ALA A 126 14.97 3.27 -0.36
N ALA A 127 14.58 2.00 -0.46
CA ALA A 127 15.35 0.96 -1.14
C ALA A 127 15.34 1.11 -2.67
N ASN A 128 14.20 1.47 -3.26
CA ASN A 128 14.12 1.77 -4.70
C ASN A 128 14.98 2.98 -5.05
N PHE A 129 14.91 4.06 -4.27
CA PHE A 129 15.73 5.24 -4.51
C PHE A 129 17.21 4.90 -4.51
N TYR A 130 17.65 4.05 -3.58
CA TYR A 130 19.03 3.57 -3.52
C TYR A 130 19.46 2.82 -4.80
N ASN A 131 18.61 1.93 -5.31
CA ASN A 131 18.88 1.18 -6.54
C ASN A 131 18.85 2.09 -7.79
N ASP A 132 17.96 3.08 -7.80
CA ASP A 132 17.77 4.00 -8.92
C ASP A 132 18.97 4.94 -9.12
N ILE A 133 19.76 5.20 -8.07
CA ILE A 133 21.05 5.90 -8.18
C ILE A 133 21.92 5.21 -9.24
N GLU A 134 22.21 3.93 -9.07
CA GLU A 134 23.10 3.23 -10.01
C GLU A 134 22.52 3.16 -11.44
N SER A 135 21.22 2.93 -11.55
CA SER A 135 20.54 2.87 -12.84
C SER A 135 20.58 4.23 -13.57
N PHE A 136 20.32 5.33 -12.86
CA PHE A 136 20.40 6.68 -13.42
C PHE A 136 21.82 7.01 -13.87
N GLU A 137 22.83 6.71 -13.05
CA GLU A 137 24.25 6.94 -13.37
C GLU A 137 24.63 6.28 -14.71
N MET A 138 24.21 5.03 -14.90
CA MET A 138 24.48 4.28 -16.13
C MET A 138 23.87 4.97 -17.37
N TYR A 139 22.56 5.24 -17.37
CA TYR A 139 21.90 5.81 -18.54
C TYR A 139 22.36 7.24 -18.83
N SER A 140 22.47 8.08 -17.79
CA SER A 140 22.90 9.47 -17.96
C SER A 140 24.33 9.56 -18.49
N THR A 141 25.26 8.75 -17.97
CA THR A 141 26.66 8.77 -18.41
C THR A 141 26.80 8.35 -19.88
N LEU A 142 26.07 7.33 -20.32
CA LEU A 142 26.09 6.89 -21.73
C LEU A 142 25.64 8.01 -22.68
N VAL A 143 24.55 8.70 -22.35
CA VAL A 143 24.04 9.81 -23.17
C VAL A 143 25.03 10.97 -23.20
N LEU A 144 25.49 11.42 -22.03
CA LEU A 144 26.36 12.60 -21.90
C LEU A 144 27.72 12.35 -22.57
N PHE A 145 28.28 11.15 -22.43
CA PHE A 145 29.49 10.75 -23.13
C PHE A 145 29.30 10.73 -24.64
N GLY A 146 28.18 10.18 -25.11
CA GLY A 146 27.82 10.18 -26.53
C GLY A 146 27.72 11.59 -27.12
N TYR A 147 27.20 12.56 -26.37
CA TYR A 147 27.22 13.97 -26.78
C TYR A 147 28.64 14.53 -26.89
N SER A 148 29.48 14.32 -25.88
CA SER A 148 30.88 14.79 -25.90
C SER A 148 31.66 14.24 -27.09
N GLU A 149 31.56 12.93 -27.36
CA GLU A 149 32.23 12.31 -28.50
C GLU A 149 31.74 12.86 -29.83
N THR A 150 30.42 12.92 -30.02
CA THR A 150 29.81 13.45 -31.24
C THR A 150 30.26 14.88 -31.53
N TRP A 151 30.31 15.71 -30.48
CA TRP A 151 30.71 17.12 -30.58
C TRP A 151 32.21 17.26 -30.91
N SER A 152 33.06 16.46 -30.25
CA SER A 152 34.49 16.38 -30.56
C SER A 152 34.72 15.98 -32.03
N ASP A 153 34.01 14.96 -32.51
CA ASP A 153 34.20 14.44 -33.86
C ASP A 153 33.62 15.36 -34.92
N ALA A 154 32.54 16.08 -34.64
CA ALA A 154 32.04 17.14 -35.51
C ALA A 154 33.08 18.26 -35.69
N ILE A 155 33.77 18.65 -34.61
CA ILE A 155 34.85 19.66 -34.68
C ILE A 155 36.01 19.16 -35.54
N LYS A 156 36.50 17.93 -35.28
CA LYS A 156 37.62 17.34 -36.04
C LYS A 156 37.32 17.24 -37.54
N ASN A 157 36.08 16.90 -37.88
CA ASN A 157 35.65 16.68 -39.26
C ASN A 157 34.99 17.91 -39.90
N GLN A 158 35.03 19.09 -39.25
CA GLN A 158 34.44 20.35 -39.73
C GLN A 158 32.97 20.24 -40.13
N LYS A 159 32.19 19.46 -39.37
CA LYS A 159 30.76 19.26 -39.59
C LYS A 159 29.93 20.25 -38.78
N ASP A 160 28.68 20.48 -39.22
CA ASP A 160 27.72 21.23 -38.43
C ASP A 160 27.38 20.48 -37.15
N PHE A 161 27.80 21.06 -36.03
CA PHE A 161 27.63 20.48 -34.70
C PHE A 161 26.14 20.23 -34.35
N ASN A 162 25.26 21.19 -34.64
CA ASN A 162 23.85 21.10 -34.24
C ASN A 162 23.16 19.94 -34.93
N THR A 163 23.52 19.68 -36.19
CA THR A 163 23.01 18.57 -36.99
C THR A 163 23.45 17.23 -36.43
N GLU A 164 24.75 17.06 -36.14
CA GLU A 164 25.29 15.82 -35.57
C GLU A 164 24.72 15.56 -34.17
N LEU A 165 24.60 16.59 -33.32
CA LEU A 165 24.05 16.44 -31.98
C LEU A 165 22.55 16.13 -31.98
N LYS A 166 21.78 16.69 -32.93
CA LYS A 166 20.37 16.32 -33.13
C LYS A 166 20.23 14.85 -33.54
N SER A 167 21.09 14.36 -34.43
CA SER A 167 21.14 12.94 -34.81
C SER A 167 21.44 12.06 -33.59
N LYS A 168 22.47 12.41 -32.82
CA LYS A 168 22.83 11.66 -31.61
C LYS A 168 21.73 11.65 -30.55
N LYS A 169 21.00 12.76 -30.41
CA LYS A 169 19.83 12.83 -29.51
C LYS A 169 18.73 11.86 -29.92
N ILE A 170 18.46 11.73 -31.22
CA ILE A 170 17.48 10.76 -31.74
C ILE A 170 17.94 9.32 -31.49
N GLU A 171 19.23 9.03 -31.74
CA GLU A 171 19.82 7.72 -31.46
C GLU A 171 19.73 7.35 -29.97
N SER A 172 19.94 8.34 -29.09
CA SER A 172 19.96 8.17 -27.64
C SER A 172 18.57 8.27 -26.98
N ASP A 173 17.51 8.54 -27.74
CA ASP A 173 16.15 8.78 -27.23
C ASP A 173 15.63 7.68 -26.27
N PRO A 174 15.87 6.37 -26.51
CA PRO A 174 15.48 5.34 -25.54
C PRO A 174 16.20 5.48 -24.19
N MET A 175 17.48 5.84 -24.19
CA MET A 175 18.27 6.03 -22.97
C MET A 175 17.86 7.30 -22.24
N ILE A 176 17.61 8.39 -22.98
CA ILE A 176 17.10 9.65 -22.44
C ILE A 176 15.77 9.41 -21.72
N LYS A 177 14.83 8.72 -22.36
CA LYS A 177 13.53 8.37 -21.75
C LYS A 177 13.67 7.50 -20.51
N ARG A 178 14.67 6.62 -20.45
CA ARG A 178 14.92 5.82 -19.24
C ARG A 178 15.53 6.64 -18.12
N ALA A 179 16.51 7.50 -18.40
CA ALA A 179 17.04 8.43 -17.41
C ALA A 179 15.94 9.35 -16.84
N ASP A 180 15.05 9.86 -17.70
CA ASP A 180 13.95 10.75 -17.30
C ASP A 180 12.87 10.05 -16.46
N LEU A 181 12.55 8.79 -16.81
CA LEU A 181 11.66 7.96 -16.00
C LEU A 181 12.24 7.73 -14.60
N ILE A 182 13.50 7.30 -14.53
CA ILE A 182 14.17 7.06 -13.24
C ILE A 182 14.23 8.35 -12.42
N TYR A 183 14.57 9.48 -13.04
CA TYR A 183 14.54 10.79 -12.38
C TYR A 183 13.16 11.11 -11.77
N THR A 184 12.08 10.81 -12.50
CA THR A 184 10.71 11.02 -12.02
C THR A 184 10.38 10.10 -10.84
N GLU A 185 10.72 8.81 -10.95
CA GLU A 185 10.51 7.80 -9.91
C GLU A 185 11.28 8.14 -8.62
N MET A 186 12.55 8.55 -8.75
CA MET A 186 13.36 9.04 -7.62
C MET A 186 12.69 10.23 -6.92
N GLY A 187 12.06 11.14 -7.68
CA GLY A 187 11.33 12.29 -7.12
C GLY A 187 10.09 11.88 -6.30
N GLU A 188 9.37 10.85 -6.73
CA GLU A 188 8.22 10.30 -6.00
C GLU A 188 8.65 9.56 -4.74
N GLN A 189 9.70 8.74 -4.85
CA GLN A 189 10.28 8.03 -3.72
C GLN A 189 10.83 9.00 -2.66
N LEU A 190 11.49 10.08 -3.06
CA LEU A 190 12.00 11.11 -2.15
C LEU A 190 10.87 11.77 -1.33
N LYS A 191 9.68 11.96 -1.93
CA LYS A 191 8.51 12.47 -1.19
C LYS A 191 8.08 11.50 -0.09
N LEU A 192 8.04 10.19 -0.39
CA LEU A 192 7.69 9.16 0.60
C LEU A 192 8.73 9.08 1.72
N VAL A 193 10.02 9.17 1.40
CA VAL A 193 11.11 9.19 2.40
C VAL A 193 11.04 10.47 3.26
N SER A 194 10.62 11.61 2.68
CA SER A 194 10.35 12.84 3.44
C SER A 194 9.19 12.65 4.44
N GLU A 195 8.11 11.97 4.04
CA GLU A 195 7.01 11.61 4.95
C GLU A 195 7.49 10.67 6.07
N ALA A 196 8.32 9.68 5.72
CA ALA A 196 8.89 8.74 6.68
C ALA A 196 9.72 9.46 7.76
N THR A 197 10.51 10.45 7.35
CA THR A 197 11.34 11.27 8.27
C THR A 197 10.51 12.03 9.29
N LYS A 198 9.28 12.45 8.96
CA LYS A 198 8.40 13.14 9.91
C LYS A 198 7.86 12.21 11.00
N LYS A 199 7.74 10.91 10.71
CA LYS A 199 7.22 9.90 11.64
C LYS A 199 8.33 9.20 12.42
N HIS A 200 9.41 8.82 11.73
CA HIS A 200 10.54 8.06 12.28
C HIS A 200 11.86 8.78 11.93
N PRO A 201 12.11 9.96 12.52
CA PRO A 201 13.28 10.78 12.19
C PRO A 201 14.60 10.07 12.50
N ASP A 202 14.63 9.20 13.50
CA ASP A 202 15.76 8.38 13.90
C ASP A 202 16.18 7.36 12.83
N LEU A 203 15.24 6.93 11.97
CA LEU A 203 15.52 5.93 10.93
C LEU A 203 15.81 6.56 9.56
N TYR A 204 15.18 7.69 9.23
CA TYR A 204 15.17 8.20 7.86
C TYR A 204 15.83 9.56 7.67
N LYS A 205 16.07 10.35 8.72
CA LYS A 205 16.52 11.74 8.57
C LYS A 205 17.85 11.86 7.82
N ASP A 206 18.85 11.10 8.22
CA ASP A 206 20.19 11.21 7.64
C ASP A 206 20.19 10.69 6.19
N VAL A 207 19.48 9.60 5.93
CA VAL A 207 19.28 9.06 4.57
C VAL A 207 18.54 10.07 3.68
N TYR A 208 17.49 10.71 4.20
CA TYR A 208 16.70 11.69 3.46
C TYR A 208 17.53 12.89 3.01
N GLU A 209 18.37 13.44 3.88
CA GLU A 209 19.22 14.58 3.50
C GLU A 209 20.24 14.19 2.44
N GLU A 210 20.85 13.00 2.52
CA GLU A 210 21.76 12.52 1.47
C GLU A 210 21.03 12.23 0.15
N TYR A 211 19.82 11.66 0.20
CA TYR A 211 18.99 11.46 -1.00
C TYR A 211 18.58 12.77 -1.66
N LYS A 212 18.23 13.78 -0.86
CA LYS A 212 17.94 15.12 -1.36
C LYS A 212 19.16 15.76 -2.02
N ASN A 213 20.35 15.58 -1.43
CA ASN A 213 21.61 16.10 -1.99
C ASN A 213 21.90 15.46 -3.37
N ILE A 214 21.88 14.12 -3.46
CA ILE A 214 22.11 13.46 -4.76
C ILE A 214 21.01 13.78 -5.77
N TYR A 215 19.75 13.92 -5.32
CA TYR A 215 18.64 14.25 -6.22
C TYR A 215 18.84 15.60 -6.90
N SER A 216 19.39 16.60 -6.20
CA SER A 216 19.75 17.89 -6.82
C SER A 216 20.78 17.73 -7.95
N VAL A 217 21.75 16.81 -7.78
CA VAL A 217 22.75 16.52 -8.82
C VAL A 217 22.12 15.74 -9.97
N VAL A 218 21.24 14.77 -9.67
CA VAL A 218 20.44 14.03 -10.66
C VAL A 218 19.63 15.01 -11.51
N THR A 219 18.97 16.00 -10.91
CA THR A 219 18.21 17.02 -11.64
C THR A 219 19.11 17.75 -12.64
N ALA A 220 20.27 18.25 -12.20
CA ALA A 220 21.20 18.96 -13.08
C ALA A 220 21.77 18.07 -14.21
N LEU A 221 22.06 16.79 -13.92
CA LEU A 221 22.48 15.82 -14.93
C LEU A 221 21.34 15.50 -15.92
N ASN A 222 20.10 15.33 -15.44
CA ASN A 222 18.95 15.04 -16.29
C ASN A 222 18.64 16.21 -17.24
N GLU A 223 18.86 17.45 -16.79
CA GLU A 223 18.78 18.63 -17.66
C GLU A 223 19.80 18.57 -18.80
N GLN A 224 21.05 18.19 -18.54
CA GLN A 224 22.08 18.03 -19.58
C GLN A 224 21.80 16.84 -20.51
N VAL A 225 21.24 15.75 -19.99
CA VAL A 225 20.79 14.59 -20.78
C VAL A 225 19.70 14.99 -21.77
N ASN A 226 18.73 15.81 -21.33
CA ASN A 226 17.63 16.26 -22.18
C ASN A 226 18.01 17.41 -23.11
N SER A 227 18.88 18.30 -22.64
CA SER A 227 19.21 19.58 -23.29
C SER A 227 20.68 19.92 -23.02
N PRO A 228 21.64 19.32 -23.76
CA PRO A 228 23.05 19.67 -23.62
C PRO A 228 23.28 21.13 -24.03
N THR A 229 24.07 21.85 -23.25
CA THR A 229 24.24 23.31 -23.40
C THR A 229 25.72 23.73 -23.35
N GLY A 230 26.00 24.89 -23.94
CA GLY A 230 27.33 25.50 -23.95
C GLY A 230 28.21 25.08 -25.12
N SER A 231 29.52 25.25 -24.96
CA SER A 231 30.57 24.70 -25.84
C SER A 231 30.98 23.30 -25.38
N LEU A 232 31.66 22.52 -26.23
CA LEU A 232 32.24 21.22 -25.83
C LEU A 232 33.05 21.31 -24.53
N ILE A 233 33.90 22.34 -24.40
CA ILE A 233 34.76 22.51 -23.22
C ILE A 233 33.92 22.76 -21.97
N SER A 234 33.00 23.74 -22.03
CA SER A 234 32.15 24.09 -20.88
C SER A 234 31.17 22.97 -20.53
N PHE A 235 30.64 22.25 -21.52
CA PHE A 235 29.78 21.09 -21.33
C PHE A 235 30.53 19.99 -20.60
N ASN A 236 31.71 19.61 -21.08
CA ASN A 236 32.53 18.57 -20.45
C ASN A 236 32.98 18.96 -19.04
N GLN A 237 33.35 20.22 -18.82
CA GLN A 237 33.69 20.71 -17.49
C GLN A 237 32.50 20.61 -16.53
N ASN A 238 31.31 21.03 -16.96
CA ASN A 238 30.10 20.97 -16.15
C ASN A 238 29.70 19.52 -15.84
N VAL A 239 29.62 18.66 -16.86
CA VAL A 239 29.28 17.24 -16.69
C VAL A 239 30.28 16.54 -15.77
N ASN A 240 31.57 16.78 -15.93
CA ASN A 240 32.59 16.18 -15.06
C ASN A 240 32.45 16.64 -13.60
N SER A 241 32.15 17.92 -13.36
CA SER A 241 31.90 18.43 -12.01
C SER A 241 30.68 17.75 -11.38
N LEU A 242 29.56 17.70 -12.12
CA LEU A 242 28.34 17.04 -11.67
C LEU A 242 28.56 15.55 -11.40
N GLN A 243 29.31 14.84 -12.25
CA GLN A 243 29.64 13.43 -12.02
C GLN A 243 30.53 13.21 -10.79
N GLN A 244 31.43 14.14 -10.46
CA GLN A 244 32.22 14.06 -9.23
C GLN A 244 31.36 14.29 -7.99
N GLU A 245 30.47 15.29 -8.02
CA GLU A 245 29.49 15.54 -6.96
C GLU A 245 28.54 14.37 -6.77
N TYR A 246 28.13 13.75 -7.87
CA TYR A 246 27.30 12.55 -7.88
C TYR A 246 27.99 11.39 -7.15
N LYS A 247 29.24 11.08 -7.52
CA LYS A 247 30.04 10.02 -6.89
C LYS A 247 30.28 10.28 -5.41
N LYS A 248 30.54 11.54 -5.03
CA LYS A 248 30.68 11.93 -3.63
C LYS A 248 29.39 11.68 -2.86
N SER A 249 28.26 12.11 -3.40
CA SER A 249 26.94 11.94 -2.76
C SER A 249 26.57 10.46 -2.64
N LYS A 250 26.81 9.65 -3.69
CA LYS A 250 26.66 8.19 -3.64
C LYS A 250 27.53 7.56 -2.55
N GLY A 251 28.76 8.02 -2.40
CA GLY A 251 29.66 7.58 -1.32
C GLY A 251 29.11 7.89 0.07
N ASN A 252 28.57 9.10 0.28
CA ASN A 252 27.93 9.46 1.55
C ASN A 252 26.69 8.60 1.83
N ILE A 253 25.85 8.37 0.81
CA ILE A 253 24.67 7.52 0.93
C ILE A 253 25.04 6.11 1.39
N ASN A 254 26.09 5.52 0.81
CA ASN A 254 26.55 4.19 1.20
C ASN A 254 26.98 4.09 2.68
N ILE A 255 27.33 5.22 3.30
CA ILE A 255 27.69 5.30 4.72
C ILE A 255 26.43 5.51 5.57
N SER A 256 25.50 6.36 5.12
CA SER A 256 24.31 6.76 5.89
C SER A 256 23.15 5.77 5.80
N ILE A 257 23.10 4.93 4.78
CA ILE A 257 22.01 3.98 4.56
C ILE A 257 21.98 2.90 5.63
N THR A 258 20.77 2.55 6.09
CA THR A 258 20.59 1.52 7.12
C THR A 258 20.65 0.11 6.54
N ASP A 259 21.00 -0.87 7.38
CA ASP A 259 21.03 -2.29 6.99
C ASP A 259 19.67 -2.80 6.47
N ASP A 260 18.56 -2.27 7.00
CA ASP A 260 17.23 -2.66 6.55
C ASP A 260 16.93 -2.16 5.14
N ILE A 261 17.30 -0.92 4.82
CA ILE A 261 17.14 -0.39 3.46
C ILE A 261 18.03 -1.18 2.50
N LYS A 262 19.28 -1.45 2.88
CA LYS A 262 20.22 -2.24 2.07
C LYS A 262 19.74 -3.66 1.81
N ARG A 263 19.25 -4.36 2.84
CA ARG A 263 18.68 -5.70 2.69
C ARG A 263 17.44 -5.68 1.80
N GLN A 264 16.61 -4.65 1.92
CA GLN A 264 15.44 -4.51 1.08
C GLN A 264 15.81 -4.20 -0.38
N SER A 265 16.83 -3.40 -0.63
CA SER A 265 17.30 -3.10 -1.99
C SER A 265 17.87 -4.33 -2.69
N GLU A 266 18.61 -5.17 -1.96
CA GLU A 266 19.09 -6.48 -2.43
C GLU A 266 17.94 -7.40 -2.84
N LYS A 267 16.89 -7.53 -2.00
CA LYS A 267 15.70 -8.33 -2.32
C LYS A 267 14.98 -7.87 -3.58
N ILE A 268 14.90 -6.55 -3.80
CA ILE A 268 14.26 -5.99 -5.00
C ILE A 268 15.06 -6.38 -6.25
N ASN A 269 16.39 -6.29 -6.19
CA ASN A 269 17.27 -6.66 -7.30
C ASN A 269 17.16 -8.15 -7.61
N GLU A 270 17.20 -9.03 -6.60
CA GLU A 270 17.04 -10.48 -6.77
C GLU A 270 15.68 -10.85 -7.41
N ALA A 271 14.61 -10.18 -6.99
CA ALA A 271 13.28 -10.41 -7.55
C ALA A 271 13.17 -9.98 -9.02
N ASN A 272 13.84 -8.89 -9.40
CA ASN A 272 13.89 -8.42 -10.78
C ASN A 272 14.72 -9.37 -11.66
N ASP A 273 15.87 -9.84 -11.20
CA ASP A 273 16.70 -10.83 -11.91
C ASP A 273 15.96 -12.14 -12.16
N THR A 274 15.17 -12.60 -11.19
CA THR A 274 14.38 -13.82 -11.30
C THR A 274 13.25 -13.66 -12.33
N LYS A 275 12.60 -12.49 -12.38
CA LYS A 275 11.58 -12.20 -13.39
C LYS A 275 12.15 -12.17 -14.80
N VAL A 276 13.32 -11.56 -14.98
CA VAL A 276 14.02 -11.52 -16.28
C VAL A 276 14.35 -12.93 -16.75
N LYS A 277 14.98 -13.75 -15.91
CA LYS A 277 15.32 -15.15 -16.24
C LYS A 277 14.09 -15.98 -16.60
N ASN A 278 12.99 -15.86 -15.84
CA ASN A 278 11.77 -16.61 -16.14
C ASN A 278 11.10 -16.18 -17.45
N SER A 279 11.19 -14.89 -17.82
CA SER A 279 10.65 -14.39 -19.08
C SER A 279 11.43 -14.86 -20.32
N GLU A 280 12.73 -15.14 -20.17
CA GLU A 280 13.57 -15.72 -21.22
C GLU A 280 13.31 -17.22 -21.39
N VAL A 281 13.07 -17.96 -20.29
CA VAL A 281 12.77 -19.41 -20.34
C VAL A 281 11.42 -19.69 -21.01
N THR A 282 10.42 -18.81 -20.85
CA THR A 282 9.11 -18.96 -21.52
C THR A 282 9.10 -18.57 -23.00
N LYS A 283 10.24 -18.11 -23.55
CA LYS A 283 10.37 -17.69 -24.94
C LYS A 283 10.83 -18.80 -25.90
N TYR A 284 11.01 -20.03 -25.40
CA TYR A 284 11.41 -21.22 -26.15
C TYR A 284 10.40 -22.35 -26.00
#